data_AF-A0A251UIX3-F1
#
_entry.id   AF-A0A251UIX3-F1
#
_cell.length_a   1.000
_cell.length_b   1.000
_cell.length_c   1.000
_cell.angle_alpha   90.00
_cell.angle_beta   90.00
_cell.angle_gamma   90.00
#
_symmetry.space_group_name_H-M   'P 1'
#
loop_
_entity.id
_entity.type
_entity.pdbx_description
1 polymer ?
#
loop_
_entity_poly.entity_id
_entity_poly.type
_entity_poly.pdbx_seq_one_letter_code
_entity_poly.pdbx_strand_id
1 'polypeptide(L)' 'MIDEVYGLLMEKTKLTPGAKVENNKFCLSVHFRCVEEKKWSELAAQVRSVLKHYPKLRFSQRRKVRYVISHNSFLNSF' A
#
# COMPACT_ATOMS: atom_id res chain seq x y z
N MET A 1 -13.83 3.33 -4.11
CA MET A 1 -12.58 4.04 -3.74
C MET A 1 -11.50 3.11 -3.17
N ILE A 2 -11.67 2.43 -2.02
CA ILE A 2 -10.63 1.49 -1.54
C ILE A 2 -10.43 0.33 -2.51
N ASP A 3 -11.51 -0.24 -3.06
CA ASP A 3 -11.43 -1.33 -4.04
C ASP A 3 -10.77 -0.91 -5.36
N GLU A 4 -10.97 0.34 -5.80
CA GLU A 4 -10.28 0.88 -6.98
C GLU A 4 -8.77 0.98 -6.75
N VAL A 5 -8.37 1.50 -5.59
CA VAL A 5 -6.94 1.57 -5.21
C VAL A 5 -6.35 0.18 -5.04
N TYR A 6 -7.12 -0.77 -4.50
CA TYR A 6 -6.73 -2.17 -4.41
C TYR A 6 -6.44 -2.77 -5.80
N GLY A 7 -7.33 -2.58 -6.76
CA GLY A 7 -7.12 -3.02 -8.15
C GLY A 7 -5.87 -2.40 -8.77
N LEU A 8 -5.67 -1.09 -8.63
CA LEU A 8 -4.48 -0.40 -9.12
C LEU A 8 -3.19 -0.93 -8.47
N LEU A 9 -3.22 -1.13 -7.15
CA LEU A 9 -2.08 -1.64 -6.42
C LEU A 9 -1.75 -3.06 -6.82
N MET A 10 -2.74 -3.94 -6.95
CA MET A 10 -2.55 -5.30 -7.45
C MET A 10 -1.87 -5.30 -8.83
N GLU A 11 -2.35 -4.49 -9.76
CA GLU A 11 -1.76 -4.36 -11.10
C GLU A 11 -0.29 -3.92 -11.04
N LYS A 12 0.03 -2.91 -10.22
CA LYS A 12 1.40 -2.43 -10.03
C LYS A 12 2.30 -3.47 -9.34
N THR A 13 1.77 -4.14 -8.31
CA THR A 13 2.52 -5.17 -7.56
C THR A 13 2.70 -6.48 -8.31
N LYS A 14 1.96 -6.75 -9.41
CA LYS A 14 2.22 -7.92 -10.28
C LYS A 14 3.67 -7.96 -10.78
N LEU A 15 4.29 -6.80 -11.00
CA LEU A 15 5.69 -6.69 -11.43
C LEU A 15 6.69 -6.98 -10.30
N THR A 16 6.23 -6.98 -9.04
CA THR A 16 7.03 -7.23 -7.85
C THR A 16 6.69 -8.61 -7.26
N PRO A 17 7.35 -9.68 -7.71
CA PRO A 17 7.12 -11.01 -7.17
C PRO A 17 7.40 -11.03 -5.65
N GLY A 18 6.51 -11.65 -4.90
CA GLY A 18 6.57 -11.72 -3.43
C GLY A 18 5.80 -10.61 -2.70
N ALA A 19 5.30 -9.59 -3.41
CA ALA A 19 4.40 -8.60 -2.83
C ALA A 19 2.97 -9.16 -2.73
N LYS A 20 2.33 -9.03 -1.57
CA LYS A 20 0.93 -9.40 -1.36
C LYS A 20 0.13 -8.18 -0.92
N VAL A 21 -1.00 -7.94 -1.57
CA VAL A 21 -1.93 -6.86 -1.18
C VAL A 21 -3.15 -7.49 -0.52
N GLU A 22 -3.40 -7.12 0.72
CA GLU A 22 -4.60 -7.48 1.47
C GLU A 22 -5.59 -6.32 1.45
N ASN A 23 -6.83 -6.63 1.07
CA ASN A 23 -7.95 -5.69 1.14
C ASN A 23 -8.72 -5.91 2.44
N ASN A 24 -8.91 -4.85 3.22
CA ASN A 24 -9.79 -4.85 4.37
C ASN A 24 -10.80 -3.71 4.21
N LYS A 25 -11.96 -3.82 4.88
CA LYS A 25 -13.13 -2.92 4.68
C LYS A 25 -12.81 -1.41 4.78
N PHE A 26 -11.74 -1.04 5.49
CA PHE A 26 -11.32 0.35 5.70
C PHE A 26 -9.89 0.66 5.25
N CYS A 27 -9.04 -0.35 5.09
CA CYS A 27 -7.60 -0.17 4.91
C CYS A 27 -7.05 -1.23 3.96
N LEU A 28 -6.03 -0.87 3.18
CA LEU A 28 -5.25 -1.82 2.38
C LEU A 28 -3.91 -2.07 3.06
N SER A 29 -3.45 -3.31 3.04
CA SER A 29 -2.14 -3.68 3.58
C SER A 29 -1.29 -4.35 2.51
N VAL A 30 -0.14 -3.76 2.17
CA VAL A 30 0.84 -4.34 1.25
C VAL A 30 1.94 -5.00 2.07
N HIS A 31 2.03 -6.32 1.98
CA HIS A 31 3.06 -7.14 2.60
C HIS A 31 4.17 -7.37 1.60
N PHE A 32 5.40 -7.02 1.98
CA PHE A 32 6.58 -7.15 1.13
C PHE A 32 7.68 -7.96 1.81
N ARG A 33 7.31 -8.80 2.78
CA ARG A 33 8.25 -9.67 3.53
C ARG A 33 9.08 -10.57 2.62
N CYS A 34 8.51 -11.03 1.51
CA CYS A 34 9.16 -11.92 0.55
C CYS A 34 9.66 -11.19 -0.71
N VAL A 35 9.66 -9.85 -0.68
CA VAL A 35 10.21 -9.02 -1.77
C VAL A 35 11.67 -8.75 -1.46
N GLU A 36 12.52 -8.72 -2.49
CA GLU A 36 13.91 -8.30 -2.35
C GLU A 36 14.02 -6.86 -1.82
N GLU A 37 14.90 -6.60 -0.84
CA GLU A 37 15.04 -5.26 -0.22
C GLU A 37 15.30 -4.14 -1.24
N LYS A 38 16.04 -4.44 -2.32
CA LYS A 38 16.30 -3.51 -3.42
C LYS A 38 15.01 -3.03 -4.10
N LYS A 39 13.98 -3.88 -4.16
CA LYS A 39 12.68 -3.58 -4.76
C LYS A 39 11.70 -2.93 -3.78
N TRP A 40 12.02 -2.85 -2.48
CA TRP A 40 11.13 -2.21 -1.50
C TRP A 40 10.97 -0.72 -1.76
N SER A 41 12.06 -0.04 -2.13
CA SER A 41 12.02 1.38 -2.47
C SER A 41 11.14 1.64 -3.70
N GLU A 42 11.28 0.79 -4.73
CA GLU A 42 10.49 0.87 -5.94
C GLU A 42 9.00 0.60 -5.68
N LEU A 43 8.70 -0.44 -4.90
CA LEU A 43 7.35 -0.75 -4.45
C LEU A 43 6.73 0.43 -3.69
N ALA A 44 7.47 1.04 -2.76
CA ALA A 44 6.99 2.21 -2.03
C ALA A 44 6.74 3.41 -2.96
N ALA A 45 7.59 3.62 -3.96
CA ALA A 45 7.41 4.68 -4.95
C ALA A 45 6.15 4.45 -5.81
N GLN A 46 5.92 3.21 -6.26
CA GLN A 46 4.71 2.85 -7.00
C GLN A 46 3.44 3.09 -6.16
N VAL A 47 3.44 2.64 -4.91
CA VAL A 47 2.30 2.87 -4.00
C VAL A 47 2.06 4.36 -3.77
N ARG A 48 3.11 5.16 -3.54
CA ARG A 48 2.99 6.62 -3.38
C ARG A 48 2.47 7.30 -4.65
N SER A 49 2.88 6.84 -5.83
CA SER A 49 2.41 7.36 -7.11
C SER A 49 0.91 7.16 -7.27
N VAL A 50 0.38 5.99 -6.91
CA VAL A 50 -1.07 5.74 -6.89
C VAL A 50 -1.76 6.72 -5.93
N LEU A 51 -1.24 6.84 -4.71
CA LEU A 51 -1.85 7.67 -3.67
C LEU A 51 -1.77 9.18 -3.92
N LYS A 52 -0.89 9.64 -4.83
CA LYS A 52 -0.85 11.04 -5.28
C LYS A 52 -2.18 11.49 -5.90
N HIS A 53 -2.93 10.56 -6.50
CA HIS A 53 -4.27 10.82 -7.05
C HIS A 53 -5.38 10.73 -5.98
N TYR A 54 -5.07 10.25 -4.77
CA TYR A 54 -6.00 10.04 -3.68
C TYR A 54 -5.54 10.75 -2.39
N PRO A 55 -5.64 12.09 -2.31
CA PRO A 55 -5.15 12.86 -1.17
C PRO A 55 -5.86 12.53 0.16
N LYS A 56 -7.03 11.86 0.09
CA LYS A 56 -7.78 11.38 1.26
C LYS A 56 -7.19 10.09 1.87
N LEU A 57 -6.28 9.42 1.17
CA LEU A 57 -5.61 8.21 1.63
C LEU A 57 -4.20 8.53 2.11
N ARG A 58 -3.76 7.86 3.18
CA ARG A 58 -2.43 8.01 3.76
C ARG A 58 -1.66 6.71 3.62
N PHE A 59 -0.47 6.81 3.04
CA PHE A 59 0.55 5.76 3.09
C PHE A 59 1.27 5.79 4.43
N SER A 60 1.35 4.65 5.12
CA SER A 60 2.11 4.53 6.37
C SER A 60 2.88 3.21 6.39
N GLN A 61 4.12 3.25 6.87
CA GLN A 61 4.90 2.05 7.16
C GLN A 61 4.72 1.71 8.64
N ARG A 62 3.73 0.88 8.96
CA ARG A 62 3.34 0.57 10.36
C ARG A 62 4.12 -0.61 10.95
N ARG A 63 4.83 -1.43 10.17
CA ARG A 63 5.76 -2.50 10.62
C ARG A 63 6.92 -2.68 9.64
N LYS A 64 8.01 -3.33 10.07
CA LYS A 64 9.26 -3.52 9.28
C LYS A 64 9.04 -4.10 7.87
N VAL A 65 7.94 -4.83 7.64
CA VAL A 65 7.67 -5.56 6.39
C VAL A 65 6.29 -5.31 5.77
N ARG A 66 5.55 -4.26 6.20
CA ARG A 66 4.20 -3.95 5.69
C ARG A 66 3.92 -2.45 5.53
N TYR A 67 3.29 -2.08 4.42
CA TYR A 67 2.70 -0.77 4.18
C TYR A 67 1.20 -0.82 4.43
N VAL A 68 0.65 0.18 5.10
CA VAL A 68 -0.77 0.31 5.39
C VAL A 68 -1.28 1.60 4.75
N ILE A 69 -2.37 1.48 4.02
CA ILE A 69 -3.06 2.57 3.34
C ILE A 69 -4.44 2.69 3.96
N SER A 70 -4.70 3.83 4.58
CA SER A 70 -5.95 4.09 5.28
C SER A 70 -6.48 5.47 4.95
N HIS A 71 -7.78 5.69 5.16
CA HIS A 71 -8.33 7.04 5.11
C HIS A 71 -7.64 7.95 6.13
N ASN A 72 -7.42 9.22 5.77
CA ASN A 72 -6.72 10.19 6.62
C ASN A 72 -7.39 10.35 7.99
N SER A 73 -8.71 10.18 8.03
CA SER A 73 -9.56 10.26 9.24
C SER A 73 -9.23 9.20 10.30
N PHE A 74 -8.66 8.05 9.92
CA PHE A 74 -8.43 6.91 10.83
C PHE A 74 -7.16 7.06 11.69
N LEU A 75 -6.27 7.99 11.35
CA LEU A 75 -4.98 8.17 12.02
C LEU A 75 -5.00 9.17 13.17
N ASN A 76 -6.09 9.92 13.36
CA ASN A 76 -6.24 10.87 14.47
C ASN A 76 -6.97 10.27 15.69
N SER A 77 -7.23 8.95 15.70
CA SER A 77 -7.96 8.27 16.77
C SER A 77 -7.13 7.26 17.57
N PHE A 78 -5.80 7.24 17.41
CA PHE A 78 -4.88 6.46 18.24
C PHE A 78 -3.57 7.19 18.48
#